data_AF-A0A0R3S8J5-F1
#
_entry.id   AF-A0A0R3S8J5-F1
#
_cell.length_a   1.000
_cell.length_b   1.000
_cell.length_c   1.000
_cell.angle_alpha   90.00
_cell.angle_beta   90.00
_cell.angle_gamma   90.00
#
_symmetry.space_group_name_H-M   'P 1'
#
loop_
_entity.id
_entity.type
_entity.pdbx_description
1 polymer ?
#
loop_
_entity_poly.entity_id
_entity_poly.type
_entity_poly.pdbx_seq_one_letter_code
_entity_poly.pdbx_strand_id
1 'polypeptide(L)'
;MSPIKRIKLDHPTCLFVTRDEEKNQFSFNLPFYPKQILNLAISKPGRIFTFRRSGSESFADFETRLLECLNKYFGKSLQAPKESHSEYFLQVTKVALANSQLKPDDKLETIFASPDPLQILIGIETDIPRNLILDMMLNPATVKSVKLEMLPQVGCPIIPAIVGTNLDFKKSKFQWILSKVSININQLLNKKF
;
A
#
# COMPACT_ATOMS: atom_id res chain seq x y z
N MET A 1 -23.19 21.52 11.54
CA MET A 1 -22.25 20.38 11.36
C MET A 1 -21.39 20.66 10.15
N SER A 2 -20.06 20.65 10.30
CA SER A 2 -19.15 20.83 9.17
C SER A 2 -19.31 19.67 8.16
N PRO A 3 -19.23 19.92 6.85
CA PRO A 3 -19.41 18.88 5.84
C PRO A 3 -18.28 17.85 5.91
N ILE A 4 -18.62 16.56 5.92
CA ILE A 4 -17.63 15.47 5.87
C ILE A 4 -17.05 15.39 4.46
N LYS A 5 -15.73 15.46 4.32
CA LYS A 5 -15.05 15.33 3.03
C LYS A 5 -14.88 13.85 2.67
N ARG A 6 -15.41 13.41 1.53
CA ARG A 6 -15.15 12.07 0.97
C ARG A 6 -13.97 12.13 0.02
N ILE A 7 -12.99 11.26 0.21
CA ILE A 7 -11.78 11.16 -0.61
C ILE A 7 -11.69 9.72 -1.11
N LYS A 8 -11.93 9.51 -2.41
CA LYS A 8 -11.62 8.23 -3.04
C LYS A 8 -10.13 8.21 -3.37
N LEU A 9 -9.44 7.18 -2.90
CA LEU A 9 -8.02 7.00 -3.15
C LEU A 9 -7.84 5.97 -4.26
N ASP A 10 -7.17 6.38 -5.32
CA ASP A 10 -6.80 5.49 -6.41
C ASP A 10 -5.39 4.91 -6.17
N HIS A 11 -4.98 3.98 -7.03
CA HIS A 11 -3.63 3.39 -7.01
C HIS A 11 -2.54 4.49 -7.00
N PRO A 12 -1.48 4.37 -6.17
CA PRO A 12 -1.02 3.18 -5.43
C PRO A 12 -1.58 3.02 -4.01
N THR A 13 -2.58 3.81 -3.62
CA THR A 13 -3.18 3.77 -2.27
C THR A 13 -4.42 2.88 -2.25
N CYS A 14 -4.21 1.56 -2.26
CA CYS A 14 -5.25 0.54 -2.14
C CYS A 14 -4.91 -0.45 -1.01
N LEU A 15 -5.90 -1.23 -0.55
CA LEU A 15 -5.65 -2.36 0.33
C LEU A 15 -5.32 -3.59 -0.52
N PHE A 16 -4.04 -3.95 -0.56
CA PHE A 16 -3.58 -5.13 -1.31
C PHE A 16 -3.76 -6.39 -0.47
N VAL A 17 -4.44 -7.39 -1.03
CA VAL A 17 -4.75 -8.62 -0.33
C VAL A 17 -4.17 -9.79 -1.11
N THR A 18 -3.44 -10.68 -0.45
CA THR A 18 -2.96 -11.93 -1.04
C THR A 18 -3.54 -13.10 -0.28
N ARG A 19 -4.14 -14.07 -1.00
CA ARG A 19 -4.68 -15.29 -0.40
C ARG A 19 -3.66 -16.43 -0.51
N ASP A 20 -3.42 -17.09 0.61
CA ASP A 20 -2.79 -18.40 0.69
C ASP A 20 -3.92 -19.44 0.75
N GLU A 21 -4.17 -20.11 -0.38
CA GLU A 21 -5.28 -21.07 -0.51
C GLU A 21 -5.06 -22.33 0.34
N GLU A 22 -3.82 -22.80 0.47
CA GLU A 22 -3.49 -24.00 1.24
C GLU A 22 -3.80 -23.82 2.72
N LYS A 23 -3.51 -22.63 3.26
CA LYS A 23 -3.71 -22.32 4.68
C LYS A 23 -5.01 -21.60 4.97
N ASN A 24 -5.80 -21.27 3.95
CA ASN A 24 -6.94 -20.37 4.02
C ASN A 24 -6.61 -19.09 4.81
N GLN A 25 -5.50 -18.44 4.46
CA GLN A 25 -5.02 -17.23 5.13
C GLN A 25 -4.96 -16.05 4.15
N PHE A 26 -5.14 -14.85 4.68
CA PHE A 26 -5.06 -13.61 3.94
C PHE A 26 -3.93 -12.74 4.48
N SER A 27 -3.11 -12.23 3.57
CA SER A 27 -2.09 -11.22 3.84
C SER A 27 -2.54 -9.88 3.28
N PHE A 28 -2.79 -8.93 4.17
CA PHE A 28 -3.22 -7.57 3.86
C PHE A 28 -2.03 -6.63 3.93
N ASN A 29 -1.86 -5.79 2.91
CA ASN A 29 -0.84 -4.75 2.85
C ASN A 29 -1.51 -3.41 2.54
N LEU A 30 -1.45 -2.48 3.48
CA LEU A 30 -1.99 -1.14 3.34
C LEU A 30 -0.85 -0.11 3.34
N PRO A 31 -0.45 0.41 2.17
CA PRO A 31 0.42 1.58 2.10
C PRO A 31 -0.34 2.82 2.56
N PHE A 32 0.16 3.49 3.58
CA PHE A 32 -0.47 4.65 4.16
C PHE A 32 0.52 5.81 4.30
N TYR A 33 0.25 6.89 3.58
CA TYR A 33 1.10 8.08 3.50
C TYR A 33 0.27 9.31 3.91
N PRO A 34 0.18 9.65 5.20
CA PRO A 34 -0.77 10.66 5.70
C PRO A 34 -0.67 12.01 5.01
N LYS A 35 0.56 12.50 4.77
CA LYS A 35 0.81 13.77 4.09
C LYS A 35 0.22 13.80 2.67
N GLN A 36 0.39 12.73 1.92
CA GLN A 36 -0.11 12.61 0.54
C GLN A 36 -1.63 12.40 0.52
N ILE A 37 -2.13 11.51 1.38
CA ILE A 37 -3.54 11.10 1.42
C ILE A 37 -4.45 12.21 1.97
N LEU A 38 -4.04 12.86 3.05
CA LEU A 38 -4.87 13.86 3.73
C LEU A 38 -4.63 15.27 3.18
N ASN A 39 -3.55 15.48 2.44
CA ASN A 39 -3.11 16.81 1.99
C ASN A 39 -3.07 17.81 3.16
N LEU A 40 -2.48 17.38 4.27
CA LEU A 40 -2.29 18.16 5.49
C LEU A 40 -0.79 18.24 5.78
N ALA A 41 -0.36 19.32 6.42
CA ALA A 41 1.04 19.53 6.82
C ALA A 41 1.39 18.68 8.06
N ILE A 42 1.36 17.36 7.90
CA ILE A 42 1.64 16.37 8.95
C ILE A 42 3.08 15.86 8.79
N SER A 43 3.84 15.82 9.88
CA SER A 43 5.23 15.32 9.94
C SER A 43 5.35 13.78 9.99
N LYS A 44 4.23 13.06 10.00
CA LYS A 44 4.17 11.60 10.12
C LYS A 44 4.74 10.90 8.88
N PRO A 45 5.73 10.00 9.03
CA PRO A 45 6.30 9.27 7.90
C PRO A 45 5.32 8.22 7.37
N GLY A 46 5.26 8.07 6.06
CA GLY A 46 4.46 7.01 5.43
C GLY A 46 4.97 5.61 5.80
N ARG A 47 4.05 4.64 5.86
CA ARG A 47 4.34 3.26 6.25
C ARG A 47 3.42 2.29 5.51
N ILE A 48 3.92 1.07 5.25
CA ILE A 48 3.10 -0.06 4.84
C ILE A 48 2.72 -0.86 6.10
N PHE A 49 1.41 -1.05 6.30
CA PHE A 49 0.88 -1.91 7.34
C PHE A 49 0.63 -3.30 6.77
N THR A 50 1.17 -4.33 7.42
CA THR A 50 1.00 -5.72 7.00
C THR A 50 0.26 -6.50 8.07
N PHE A 51 -0.78 -7.23 7.67
CA PHE A 51 -1.60 -8.05 8.55
C PHE A 51 -1.75 -9.45 7.95
N ARG A 52 -1.58 -10.50 8.76
CA ARG A 52 -1.91 -11.86 8.37
C ARG A 52 -3.08 -12.35 9.20
N ARG A 53 -4.12 -12.86 8.55
CA ARG A 53 -5.36 -13.27 9.18
C ARG A 53 -5.89 -14.56 8.61
N SER A 54 -6.64 -15.28 9.44
CA SER A 54 -7.36 -16.48 9.01
C SER A 54 -8.54 -16.09 8.13
N GLY A 55 -8.83 -16.86 7.09
CA GLY A 55 -10.05 -16.70 6.31
C GLY A 55 -11.32 -16.88 7.13
N SER A 56 -11.23 -17.60 8.25
CA SER A 56 -12.34 -17.81 9.18
C SER A 56 -12.60 -16.64 10.15
N GLU A 57 -11.74 -15.61 10.19
CA GLU A 57 -11.96 -14.41 10.99
C GLU A 57 -13.18 -13.64 10.45
N SER A 58 -13.97 -13.05 11.34
CA SER A 58 -15.05 -12.12 10.94
C SER A 58 -14.45 -10.80 10.44
N PHE A 59 -15.17 -10.10 9.57
CA PHE A 59 -14.70 -8.78 9.15
C PHE A 59 -14.73 -7.76 10.29
N ALA A 60 -15.71 -7.82 11.19
CA ALA A 60 -15.79 -6.97 12.37
C ALA A 60 -14.55 -7.07 13.27
N ASP A 61 -14.02 -8.28 13.48
CA ASP A 61 -12.77 -8.50 14.22
C ASP A 61 -11.58 -7.86 13.48
N PHE A 62 -11.52 -8.04 12.16
CA PHE A 62 -10.50 -7.42 11.33
C PHE A 62 -10.57 -5.88 11.36
N GLU A 63 -11.78 -5.29 11.26
CA GLU A 63 -12.04 -3.85 11.35
C GLU A 63 -11.50 -3.28 12.66
N THR A 64 -11.87 -3.91 13.78
CA THR A 64 -11.46 -3.50 15.12
C THR A 64 -9.94 -3.46 15.23
N ARG A 65 -9.27 -4.53 14.78
CA ARG A 65 -7.80 -4.61 14.81
C ARG A 65 -7.14 -3.60 13.88
N LEU A 66 -7.71 -3.35 12.71
CA LEU A 66 -7.18 -2.35 11.77
C LEU A 66 -7.30 -0.95 12.37
N LEU A 67 -8.45 -0.62 12.96
CA LEU A 67 -8.70 0.64 13.66
C LEU A 67 -7.69 0.85 14.78
N GLU A 68 -7.51 -0.15 15.65
CA GLU A 68 -6.53 -0.10 16.74
C GLU A 68 -5.10 0.10 16.22
N CYS A 69 -4.72 -0.60 15.14
CA CYS A 69 -3.39 -0.50 14.56
C CYS A 69 -3.09 0.90 14.02
N LEU A 70 -4.05 1.47 13.28
CA LEU A 70 -3.94 2.82 12.71
C LEU A 70 -3.92 3.88 13.82
N ASN A 71 -4.78 3.75 14.82
CA ASN A 71 -4.79 4.67 15.97
C ASN A 71 -3.50 4.57 16.80
N LYS A 72 -2.94 3.38 16.99
CA LYS A 72 -1.62 3.20 17.62
C LYS A 72 -0.52 3.91 16.83
N TYR A 73 -0.59 3.86 15.49
CA TYR A 73 0.34 4.60 14.64
C TYR A 73 0.19 6.12 14.80
N PHE A 74 -1.03 6.65 14.91
CA PHE A 74 -1.26 8.07 15.16
C PHE A 74 -0.83 8.49 16.58
N GLY A 75 -1.15 7.72 17.62
CA GLY A 75 -0.78 8.01 19.00
C GLY A 75 0.74 8.02 19.26
N LYS A 76 1.50 7.09 18.64
CA LYS A 76 2.95 6.91 18.89
C LYS A 76 3.87 8.09 18.59
N SER A 77 3.43 9.13 17.87
CA SER A 77 4.30 10.30 17.55
C SER A 77 3.82 11.62 18.12
N LEU A 78 2.69 11.63 18.85
CA LEU A 78 2.30 12.77 19.67
C LEU A 78 3.17 12.87 20.94
N GLN A 79 3.99 11.85 21.22
CA GLN A 79 4.88 11.77 22.38
C GLN A 79 6.35 12.14 22.09
N ALA A 80 6.69 12.59 20.87
CA ALA A 80 8.05 13.03 20.57
C ALA A 80 8.27 14.45 21.13
N PRO A 81 9.17 14.65 22.11
CA PRO A 81 9.42 15.96 22.66
C PRO A 81 10.38 16.72 21.74
N LYS A 82 9.96 17.90 21.26
CA LYS A 82 10.78 19.00 20.69
C LYS A 82 10.78 19.27 19.18
N GLU A 83 10.00 18.61 18.34
CA GLU A 83 9.82 19.08 16.95
C GLU A 83 8.35 19.34 16.65
N SER A 84 8.02 20.63 16.55
CA SER A 84 6.79 21.21 15.98
C SER A 84 5.52 20.37 16.16
N HIS A 85 4.69 20.77 17.14
CA HIS A 85 3.31 20.35 17.27
C HIS A 85 2.67 20.22 15.88
N SER A 86 2.33 19.00 15.44
CA SER A 86 1.37 18.89 14.37
C SER A 86 0.06 19.46 14.92
N GLU A 87 -0.38 20.62 14.41
CA GLU A 87 -1.66 21.27 14.78
C GLU A 87 -2.87 20.36 14.55
N TYR A 88 -2.69 19.24 13.86
CA TYR A 88 -3.72 18.29 13.48
C TYR A 88 -3.78 17.13 14.46
N PHE A 89 -4.86 17.07 15.25
CA PHE A 89 -5.28 15.84 15.91
C PHE A 89 -5.74 14.84 14.84
N LEU A 90 -5.14 13.65 14.80
CA LEU A 90 -5.46 12.58 13.86
C LEU A 90 -5.95 11.36 14.62
N GLN A 91 -7.20 10.99 14.40
CA GLN A 91 -7.78 9.78 14.97
C GLN A 91 -8.60 9.05 13.91
N VAL A 92 -8.42 7.73 13.82
CA VAL A 92 -9.33 6.86 13.06
C VAL A 92 -10.58 6.64 13.89
N THR A 93 -11.72 7.07 13.36
CA THR A 93 -13.03 6.97 14.01
C THR A 93 -13.82 5.76 13.57
N LYS A 94 -13.53 5.22 12.37
CA LYS A 94 -14.17 4.01 11.86
C LYS A 94 -13.33 3.33 10.80
N VAL A 95 -13.51 2.01 10.72
CA VAL A 95 -13.14 1.17 9.60
C VAL A 95 -14.39 0.37 9.26
N ALA A 96 -14.82 0.37 8.00
CA ALA A 96 -16.04 -0.31 7.57
C ALA A 96 -15.94 -0.86 6.16
N LEU A 97 -16.64 -1.96 5.85
CA LEU A 97 -16.96 -2.28 4.45
C LEU A 97 -17.80 -1.15 3.83
N ALA A 98 -17.43 -0.73 2.63
CA ALA A 98 -18.24 0.21 1.85
C ALA A 98 -19.31 -0.51 1.00
N ASN A 99 -19.22 -1.84 0.88
CA ASN A 99 -20.17 -2.68 0.16
C ASN A 99 -21.38 -3.02 1.05
N SER A 100 -22.55 -2.47 0.74
CA SER A 100 -23.76 -2.63 1.57
C SER A 100 -24.37 -4.05 1.58
N GLN A 101 -23.95 -4.91 0.65
CA GLN A 101 -24.47 -6.29 0.56
C GLN A 101 -23.73 -7.27 1.47
N LEU A 102 -22.53 -6.91 1.92
CA LEU A 102 -21.71 -7.73 2.80
C LEU A 102 -21.89 -7.27 4.24
N LYS A 103 -21.96 -8.23 5.16
CA LYS A 103 -22.18 -7.96 6.58
C LYS A 103 -20.84 -7.99 7.33
N PRO A 104 -20.68 -7.16 8.37
CA PRO A 104 -19.47 -7.20 9.22
C PRO A 104 -19.21 -8.57 9.87
N ASP A 105 -20.27 -9.33 10.13
CA ASP A 105 -20.17 -10.67 10.73
C ASP A 105 -19.78 -11.75 9.70
N ASP A 106 -19.78 -11.44 8.41
CA ASP A 106 -19.32 -12.37 7.38
C ASP A 106 -17.82 -12.63 7.55
N LYS A 107 -17.43 -13.86 7.25
CA LYS A 107 -16.01 -14.27 7.30
C LYS A 107 -15.22 -13.63 6.17
N LEU A 108 -13.93 -13.39 6.40
CA LEU A 108 -13.02 -12.87 5.37
C LEU A 108 -13.05 -13.72 4.10
N GLU A 109 -13.07 -15.06 4.23
CA GLU A 109 -13.16 -15.96 3.09
C GLU A 109 -14.44 -15.79 2.25
N THR A 110 -15.55 -15.46 2.90
CA THR A 110 -16.84 -15.19 2.25
C THR A 110 -16.82 -13.84 1.54
N ILE A 111 -16.27 -12.81 2.18
CA ILE A 111 -16.15 -11.47 1.60
C ILE A 111 -15.25 -11.50 0.37
N PHE A 112 -14.08 -12.14 0.46
CA PHE A 112 -13.16 -12.24 -0.67
C PHE A 112 -13.56 -13.28 -1.74
N ALA A 113 -14.65 -14.02 -1.52
CA ALA A 113 -15.30 -14.81 -2.57
C ALA A 113 -16.37 -14.00 -3.34
N SER A 114 -16.68 -12.77 -2.91
CA SER A 114 -17.62 -11.90 -3.62
C SER A 114 -17.10 -11.58 -5.02
N PRO A 115 -17.98 -11.63 -6.06
CA PRO A 115 -17.62 -11.22 -7.41
C PRO A 115 -17.53 -9.69 -7.56
N ASP A 116 -18.06 -8.93 -6.60
CA ASP A 116 -18.15 -7.48 -6.69
C ASP A 116 -16.84 -6.80 -6.26
N PRO A 117 -16.52 -5.62 -6.83
CA PRO A 117 -15.41 -4.81 -6.37
C PRO A 117 -15.55 -4.46 -4.89
N LEU A 118 -14.57 -4.84 -4.08
CA LEU A 118 -14.57 -4.62 -2.64
C LEU A 118 -13.92 -3.29 -2.27
N GLN A 119 -14.51 -2.58 -1.32
CA GLN A 119 -14.03 -1.29 -0.84
C GLN A 119 -14.07 -1.22 0.69
N ILE A 120 -13.05 -0.58 1.26
CA ILE A 120 -13.00 -0.24 2.68
C ILE A 120 -13.08 1.27 2.88
N LEU A 121 -13.85 1.67 3.88
CA LEU A 121 -13.98 3.04 4.31
C LEU A 121 -13.20 3.23 5.62
N ILE A 122 -12.32 4.23 5.66
CA ILE A 122 -11.61 4.66 6.85
C ILE A 122 -12.03 6.08 7.19
N GLY A 123 -12.71 6.27 8.31
CA GLY A 123 -13.06 7.58 8.84
C GLY A 123 -11.90 8.14 9.65
N ILE A 124 -11.47 9.36 9.34
CA ILE A 124 -10.40 10.05 10.04
C ILE A 124 -10.92 11.40 10.51
N GLU A 125 -10.83 11.61 11.81
CA GLU A 125 -11.03 12.90 12.44
C GLU A 125 -9.77 13.74 12.28
N THR A 126 -9.97 14.92 11.69
CA THR A 126 -8.98 16.00 11.48
C THR A 126 -9.71 17.34 11.68
N ASP A 127 -9.10 18.47 11.32
CA ASP A 127 -9.75 19.79 11.28
C ASP A 127 -11.12 19.76 10.57
N ILE A 128 -11.17 19.05 9.45
CA ILE A 128 -12.40 18.72 8.72
C ILE A 128 -12.49 17.19 8.69
N PRO A 129 -13.55 16.55 9.23
CA PRO A 129 -13.69 15.10 9.20
C PRO A 129 -13.63 14.54 7.78
N ARG A 130 -12.88 13.44 7.59
CA ARG A 130 -12.62 12.84 6.27
C ARG A 130 -13.01 11.37 6.25
N ASN A 131 -13.63 10.93 5.17
CA ASN A 131 -13.81 9.51 4.86
C ASN A 131 -12.91 9.15 3.68
N LEU A 132 -11.93 8.29 3.91
CA LEU A 132 -11.11 7.69 2.89
C LEU A 132 -11.81 6.43 2.37
N ILE A 133 -11.99 6.32 1.06
CA ILE A 133 -12.52 5.12 0.42
C ILE A 133 -11.39 4.50 -0.39
N LEU A 134 -11.04 3.26 -0.06
CA LEU A 134 -9.95 2.53 -0.66
C LEU A 134 -10.50 1.27 -1.33
N ASP A 135 -10.09 1.01 -2.57
CA ASP A 135 -10.35 -0.27 -3.22
C ASP A 135 -9.52 -1.37 -2.54
N MET A 136 -10.11 -2.56 -2.40
CA MET A 136 -9.41 -3.77 -2.01
C MET A 136 -9.05 -4.57 -3.27
N MET A 137 -7.75 -4.83 -3.46
CA MET A 137 -7.28 -5.63 -4.61
C MET A 137 -6.86 -7.01 -4.13
N LEU A 138 -7.64 -8.02 -4.48
CA LEU A 138 -7.31 -9.42 -4.22
C LEU A 138 -6.30 -9.96 -5.24
N ASN A 139 -5.27 -10.63 -4.74
CA ASN A 139 -4.17 -11.23 -5.48
C ASN A 139 -3.60 -10.29 -6.57
N PRO A 140 -3.12 -9.10 -6.18
CA PRO A 140 -2.65 -8.11 -7.14
C PRO A 140 -1.44 -8.61 -7.92
N ALA A 141 -1.27 -8.08 -9.12
CA ALA A 141 -0.07 -8.29 -9.94
C ALA A 141 1.17 -7.87 -9.15
N THR A 142 2.10 -8.80 -8.92
CA THR A 142 3.26 -8.56 -8.05
C THR A 142 4.53 -9.08 -8.72
N VAL A 143 5.57 -8.25 -8.76
CA VAL A 143 6.90 -8.65 -9.21
C VAL A 143 7.68 -9.23 -8.02
N LYS A 144 8.12 -10.48 -8.12
CA LYS A 144 8.92 -11.16 -7.09
C LYS A 144 10.42 -10.99 -7.31
N SER A 145 10.86 -11.05 -8.56
CA SER A 145 12.25 -10.79 -8.91
C SER A 145 12.37 -10.26 -10.34
N VAL A 146 13.42 -9.48 -10.56
CA VAL A 146 13.85 -9.02 -11.88
C VAL A 146 15.36 -9.22 -11.95
N LYS A 147 15.83 -9.89 -13.00
CA LYS A 147 17.25 -10.10 -13.25
C LYS A 147 17.57 -9.75 -14.70
N LEU A 148 18.67 -9.03 -14.90
CA LEU A 148 19.29 -8.87 -16.21
C LEU A 148 20.31 -10.00 -16.35
N GLU A 149 20.07 -10.93 -17.27
CA GLU A 149 20.90 -12.14 -17.38
C GLU A 149 22.28 -11.88 -17.99
N MET A 150 22.46 -10.76 -18.70
CA MET A 150 23.70 -10.42 -19.38
C MET A 150 24.11 -8.96 -19.14
N LEU A 151 25.43 -8.71 -19.17
CA LEU A 151 25.95 -7.35 -19.32
C LEU A 151 25.47 -6.78 -20.67
N PRO A 152 24.85 -5.60 -20.69
CA PRO A 152 24.40 -4.97 -21.92
C PRO A 152 25.55 -4.83 -22.93
N GLN A 153 25.36 -5.35 -24.14
CA GLN A 153 26.26 -5.14 -25.26
C GLN A 153 25.59 -4.28 -26.33
N VAL A 154 26.38 -3.42 -26.98
CA VAL A 154 25.88 -2.53 -28.02
C VAL A 154 25.34 -3.37 -29.18
N GLY A 155 24.10 -3.12 -29.59
CA GLY A 155 23.44 -3.82 -30.68
C GLY A 155 22.79 -5.16 -30.30
N CYS A 156 22.92 -5.62 -29.05
CA CYS A 156 22.28 -6.85 -28.58
C CYS A 156 20.99 -6.54 -27.80
N PRO A 157 19.89 -7.28 -28.03
CA PRO A 157 18.69 -7.13 -27.22
C PRO A 157 18.97 -7.54 -25.76
N ILE A 158 18.48 -6.73 -24.82
CA ILE A 158 18.54 -7.03 -23.40
C ILE A 158 17.17 -7.62 -23.00
N ILE A 159 17.17 -8.85 -22.51
CA ILE A 159 15.95 -9.55 -22.10
C ILE A 159 15.98 -9.68 -20.56
N PRO A 160 15.15 -8.93 -19.81
CA PRO A 160 15.03 -9.11 -18.38
C PRO A 160 14.27 -10.39 -18.06
N ALA A 161 14.81 -11.22 -17.19
CA ALA A 161 14.09 -12.32 -16.56
C ALA A 161 13.25 -11.74 -15.42
N ILE A 162 11.93 -11.72 -15.59
CA ILE A 162 10.98 -11.19 -14.61
C ILE A 162 10.13 -12.34 -14.07
N VAL A 163 10.20 -12.55 -12.76
CA VAL A 163 9.34 -13.50 -12.06
C VAL A 163 8.32 -12.71 -11.26
N GLY A 164 7.05 -13.07 -11.40
CA GLY A 164 6.00 -12.52 -10.57
C GLY A 164 4.72 -13.33 -10.63
N THR A 165 3.69 -12.82 -9.98
CA THR A 165 2.38 -13.45 -9.84
C THR A 165 1.32 -12.53 -10.41
N ASN A 166 0.36 -13.11 -11.14
CA ASN A 166 -0.73 -12.38 -11.79
C ASN A 166 -0.27 -11.20 -12.66
N LEU A 167 0.95 -11.29 -13.20
CA LEU A 167 1.50 -10.31 -14.13
C LEU A 167 1.05 -10.65 -15.56
N ASP A 168 0.42 -9.67 -16.20
CA ASP A 168 0.22 -9.66 -17.64
C ASP A 168 1.24 -8.69 -18.26
N PHE A 169 2.23 -9.24 -18.96
CA PHE A 169 3.28 -8.44 -19.61
C PHE A 169 2.73 -7.45 -20.62
N LYS A 170 1.59 -7.75 -21.29
CA LYS A 170 0.98 -6.85 -22.28
C LYS A 170 0.28 -5.66 -21.63
N LYS A 171 -0.16 -5.81 -20.37
CA LYS A 171 -0.83 -4.73 -19.60
C LYS A 171 0.12 -4.01 -18.64
N SER A 172 1.35 -4.51 -18.49
CA SER A 172 2.36 -3.94 -17.62
C SER A 172 3.10 -2.79 -18.30
N LYS A 173 3.59 -1.83 -17.49
CA LYS A 173 4.44 -0.73 -17.97
C LYS A 173 5.89 -1.00 -17.55
N PHE A 174 6.80 -0.92 -18.53
CA PHE A 174 8.24 -1.08 -18.32
C PHE A 174 8.94 0.22 -18.69
N GLN A 175 9.90 0.63 -17.88
CA GLN A 175 10.71 1.82 -18.12
C GLN A 175 12.19 1.46 -17.97
N TRP A 176 12.98 1.74 -19.02
CA TRP A 176 14.44 1.67 -18.95
C TRP A 176 14.98 3.00 -18.46
N ILE A 177 15.83 2.96 -17.43
CA ILE A 177 16.53 4.14 -16.91
C ILE A 177 18.01 3.96 -17.22
N LEU A 178 18.53 4.82 -18.09
CA LEU A 178 19.96 4.86 -18.42
C LEU A 178 20.63 5.88 -17.50
N SER A 179 21.51 5.43 -16.62
CA SER A 179 22.37 6.34 -15.86
C SER A 179 23.49 6.83 -16.77
N LYS A 180 23.71 8.16 -16.82
CA LYS A 180 24.95 8.70 -17.36
C LYS A 180 26.06 8.28 -16.40
N VAL A 181 26.88 7.32 -16.79
CA VAL A 181 28.13 7.05 -16.07
C VAL A 181 29.04 8.23 -16.37
N SER A 182 29.27 9.11 -15.39
CA SER A 182 30.42 10.00 -15.40
C SER A 182 31.67 9.15 -15.22
N ILE A 183 32.10 8.50 -16.30
CA ILE A 183 33.39 7.82 -16.34
C ILE A 183 34.42 8.94 -16.21
N ASN A 184 35.03 9.06 -15.02
CA ASN A 184 36.21 9.89 -14.86
C ASN A 184 37.36 9.17 -15.56
N ILE A 185 37.56 9.47 -16.85
CA ILE A 185 38.54 8.83 -17.74
C ILE A 185 39.95 8.79 -17.10
N ASN A 186 40.24 9.73 -16.20
CA ASN A 186 41.50 9.80 -15.46
C ASN A 186 41.76 8.60 -14.52
N GLN A 187 40.74 7.85 -14.08
CA GLN A 187 40.95 6.65 -13.24
C GLN A 187 41.28 5.38 -14.05
N LEU A 188 40.95 5.34 -15.35
CA LEU A 188 41.28 4.20 -16.22
C LEU A 188 42.68 4.32 -16.84
N LEU A 189 43.21 5.54 -16.97
CA LEU A 189 44.56 5.78 -17.52
C LEU A 189 45.69 5.54 -16.51
N ASN A 190 45.41 5.50 -15.20
CA ASN A 190 46.40 5.20 -14.16
C ASN A 190 46.64 3.69 -13.92
N LYS A 191 46.08 2.81 -14.75
CA LYS A 191 46.42 1.37 -14.81
C LYS A 191 47.13 1.00 -16.10
N LYS A 192 48.09 1.82 -16.51
CA LYS A 192 49.22 1.41 -17.36
C LYS A 192 50.48 2.05 -16.78
N PHE A 193 51.18 1.31 -15.93
CA PHE A 193 52.54 0.81 -16.08
C PHE A 193 52.88 -0.01 -14.83
#